data_AF-A0A1I6J6A7-F1
#
_entry.id   AF-A0A1I6J6A7-F1
#
_cell.length_a   1.000
_cell.length_b   1.000
_cell.length_c   1.000
_cell.angle_alpha   90.00
_cell.angle_beta   90.00
_cell.angle_gamma   90.00
#
_symmetry.space_group_name_H-M   'P 1'
#
loop_
_entity.id
_entity.type
_entity.pdbx_description
1 polymer ?
#
loop_
_entity_poly.entity_id
_entity_poly.type
_entity_poly.pdbx_seq_one_letter_code
_entity_poly.pdbx_strand_id
1 'polypeptide(L)'
;MARVNTADERRFDTPKGTGRSPFRRGNPDKDRFGRFTEWVARAMGTPGFLLGLSLFVIVWLVWNTYAPEQLRFDSQVYGFTVLTLVLSLQASYAAPLILLAQNRQDDRDRVQIEQDRQRAERNLADTEYLAREVVALRLAMRDLASKDFIRAELRAVLEELDRAAADRTTDEDAANAAPRS
;
A
#
# COMPACT_ATOMS: atom_id res chain seq x y z
N MET A 1 -38.65 -10.94 -48.26
CA MET A 1 -37.59 -9.95 -48.00
C MET A 1 -37.70 -9.48 -46.56
N ALA A 2 -36.90 -10.05 -45.64
CA ALA A 2 -36.83 -9.61 -44.25
C ALA A 2 -35.49 -8.89 -44.05
N ARG A 3 -35.52 -7.61 -43.67
CA ARG A 3 -34.30 -6.85 -43.35
C ARG A 3 -33.86 -7.22 -41.94
N VAL A 4 -32.74 -7.94 -41.84
CA VAL A 4 -32.02 -8.13 -40.57
C VAL A 4 -31.20 -6.86 -40.33
N ASN A 5 -31.45 -6.20 -39.20
CA ASN A 5 -30.81 -4.96 -38.79
C ASN A 5 -29.56 -5.31 -37.97
N THR A 6 -28.37 -5.24 -38.56
CA THR A 6 -27.06 -5.63 -38.01
C THR A 6 -26.38 -4.52 -37.17
N ALA A 7 -27.15 -3.81 -36.34
CA ALA A 7 -26.67 -2.63 -35.63
C ALA A 7 -26.53 -2.78 -34.10
N ASP A 8 -26.56 -4.01 -33.55
CA ASP A 8 -26.63 -4.21 -32.08
C ASP A 8 -25.58 -5.18 -31.50
N GLU A 9 -24.38 -5.26 -32.08
CA GLU A 9 -23.31 -6.15 -31.57
C GLU A 9 -22.03 -5.43 -31.12
N ARG A 10 -22.02 -4.11 -31.00
CA ARG A 10 -20.80 -3.38 -30.59
C ARG A 10 -21.04 -2.26 -29.60
N ARG A 11 -21.41 -2.62 -28.38
CA ARG A 11 -21.03 -1.91 -27.15
C ARG A 11 -21.75 -2.58 -26.00
N PHE A 12 -21.00 -3.11 -25.04
CA PHE A 12 -21.19 -2.87 -23.59
C PHE A 12 -20.39 -3.89 -22.77
N ASP A 13 -19.08 -3.99 -23.03
CA ASP A 13 -18.13 -4.53 -22.05
C ASP A 13 -17.66 -3.39 -21.16
N THR A 14 -18.52 -2.98 -20.23
CA THR A 14 -18.10 -2.15 -19.09
C THR A 14 -17.83 -3.10 -17.93
N PRO A 15 -16.60 -3.16 -17.39
CA PRO A 15 -16.31 -4.04 -16.28
C PRO A 15 -17.26 -3.70 -15.13
N LYS A 16 -17.95 -4.75 -14.66
CA LYS A 16 -18.96 -4.72 -13.60
C LYS A 16 -18.34 -4.10 -12.35
N GLY A 17 -18.54 -2.78 -12.22
CA GLY A 17 -18.12 -2.01 -11.07
C GLY A 17 -18.73 -2.62 -9.82
N THR A 18 -17.85 -3.09 -8.95
CA THR A 18 -18.02 -3.36 -7.53
C THR A 18 -19.25 -2.63 -6.98
N GLY A 19 -20.32 -3.39 -6.71
CA GLY A 19 -21.54 -2.88 -6.12
C GLY A 19 -21.21 -2.17 -4.82
N ARG A 20 -21.18 -0.83 -4.86
CA ARG A 20 -21.17 -0.01 -3.66
C ARG A 20 -22.54 -0.17 -3.00
N SER A 21 -22.59 -1.04 -2.00
CA SER A 21 -23.69 -1.15 -1.06
C SER A 21 -24.11 0.26 -0.58
N PRO A 22 -25.38 0.66 -0.71
CA PRO A 22 -25.85 1.97 -0.28
C PRO A 22 -26.04 2.07 1.24
N PHE A 23 -25.81 0.99 1.98
CA PHE A 23 -25.96 0.95 3.43
C PHE A 23 -24.63 1.26 4.15
N ARG A 24 -24.03 2.43 3.88
CA ARG A 24 -23.16 3.03 4.90
C ARG A 24 -24.07 3.64 5.98
N ARG A 25 -24.47 2.80 6.94
CA ARG A 25 -24.83 3.29 8.27
C ARG A 25 -23.56 3.93 8.85
N GLY A 26 -23.43 5.24 8.65
CA GLY A 26 -22.56 6.04 9.50
C GLY A 26 -23.09 5.84 10.92
N ASN A 27 -22.34 5.11 11.73
CA ASN A 27 -22.64 4.91 13.14
C ASN A 27 -21.86 6.00 13.88
N PRO A 28 -22.44 7.20 14.12
CA PRO A 28 -21.71 8.34 14.69
C PRO A 28 -21.07 8.01 16.06
N ASP A 29 -21.57 7.00 16.75
CA ASP A 29 -21.01 6.53 18.01
C ASP A 29 -19.66 5.82 17.85
N LYS A 30 -19.40 5.14 16.71
CA LYS A 30 -18.12 4.45 16.48
C LYS A 30 -16.93 5.42 16.41
N ASP A 31 -17.13 6.63 15.89
CA ASP A 31 -16.06 7.62 15.75
C ASP A 31 -15.71 8.32 17.07
N ARG A 32 -16.68 8.54 17.97
CA ARG A 32 -16.41 9.15 19.29
C ARG A 32 -15.68 8.20 20.23
N PHE A 33 -16.18 6.97 20.36
CA PHE A 33 -15.51 5.92 21.14
C PHE A 33 -14.16 5.54 20.54
N GLY A 34 -14.04 5.56 19.20
CA GLY A 34 -12.79 5.29 18.49
C GLY A 34 -11.69 6.34 18.75
N ARG A 35 -12.04 7.63 18.76
CA ARG A 35 -11.08 8.70 19.11
C ARG A 35 -10.69 8.67 20.58
N PHE A 36 -11.63 8.35 21.47
CA PHE A 36 -11.34 8.24 22.90
C PHE A 36 -10.39 7.07 23.20
N THR A 37 -10.64 5.89 22.63
CA THR A 37 -9.73 4.73 22.77
C THR A 37 -8.36 4.98 22.18
N GLU A 38 -8.25 5.67 21.05
CA GLU A 38 -6.96 6.06 20.46
C GLU A 38 -6.20 7.06 21.34
N TRP A 39 -6.91 8.02 21.95
CA TRP A 39 -6.32 8.95 22.92
C TRP A 39 -5.84 8.21 24.17
N VAL A 40 -6.64 7.31 24.73
CA VAL A 40 -6.27 6.49 25.90
C VAL A 40 -5.05 5.62 25.59
N ALA A 41 -5.00 4.98 24.41
CA ALA A 41 -3.84 4.16 24.00
C ALA A 41 -2.56 4.99 23.88
N ARG A 42 -2.66 6.20 23.31
CA ARG A 42 -1.52 7.14 23.20
C ARG A 42 -1.12 7.71 24.57
N ALA A 43 -2.08 7.94 25.45
CA ALA A 43 -1.85 8.43 26.81
C ALA A 43 -1.14 7.38 27.69
N MET A 44 -1.57 6.11 27.66
CA MET A 44 -0.93 5.05 28.46
C MET A 44 0.54 4.79 28.09
N GLY A 45 0.91 4.99 26.82
CA GLY A 45 2.28 4.77 26.34
C GLY A 45 3.25 5.94 26.59
N THR A 46 2.78 7.06 27.15
CA THR A 46 3.59 8.28 27.32
C THR A 46 4.09 8.39 28.77
N PRO A 47 5.39 8.66 29.03
CA PRO A 47 5.93 8.82 30.39
C PRO A 47 5.24 9.96 31.18
N GLY A 48 4.66 10.94 30.49
CA GLY A 48 3.88 12.01 31.12
C GLY A 48 2.61 11.55 31.84
N PHE A 49 1.96 10.47 31.38
CA PHE A 49 0.76 9.95 32.05
C PHE A 49 1.11 9.35 33.41
N LEU A 50 2.19 8.57 33.48
CA LEU A 50 2.70 8.00 34.73
C LEU A 50 3.07 9.11 35.71
N LEU A 51 3.77 10.15 35.24
CA LEU A 51 4.13 11.31 36.08
C LEU A 51 2.89 12.04 36.62
N GLY A 52 1.86 12.26 35.80
CA GLY A 52 0.61 12.88 36.23
C GLY A 52 -0.14 12.05 37.27
N LEU A 53 -0.22 10.73 37.07
CA LEU A 53 -0.84 9.80 38.02
C LEU A 53 -0.07 9.78 39.35
N SER A 54 1.27 9.70 39.31
CA SER A 54 2.12 9.76 40.51
C SER A 54 1.95 11.09 41.24
N LEU A 55 1.92 12.21 40.52
CA LEU A 55 1.70 13.52 41.12
C LEU A 55 0.33 13.62 41.79
N PHE A 56 -0.73 13.10 41.15
CA PHE A 56 -2.07 13.05 41.74
C PHE A 56 -2.09 12.27 43.06
N VAL A 57 -1.46 11.08 43.08
CA VAL A 57 -1.35 10.27 44.31
C VAL A 57 -0.57 11.02 45.40
N ILE A 58 0.55 11.65 45.05
CA ILE A 58 1.37 12.42 46.00
C ILE A 58 0.58 13.61 46.56
N VAL A 59 -0.08 14.39 45.70
CA VAL A 59 -0.89 15.55 46.13
C VAL A 59 -2.05 15.10 47.01
N TRP A 60 -2.72 14.00 46.67
CA TRP A 60 -3.79 13.43 47.48
C TRP A 60 -3.31 13.01 48.87
N LEU A 61 -2.15 12.34 48.93
CA LEU A 61 -1.52 11.90 50.16
C LEU A 61 -1.16 13.11 51.04
N VAL A 62 -0.46 14.10 50.47
CA VAL A 62 -0.07 15.33 51.15
C VAL A 62 -1.30 16.08 51.67
N TRP A 63 -2.32 16.27 50.83
CA TRP A 63 -3.55 16.95 51.24
C TRP A 63 -4.25 16.24 52.40
N ASN A 64 -4.44 14.92 52.33
CA ASN A 64 -5.11 14.16 53.38
C ASN A 64 -4.25 13.92 54.64
N THR A 65 -2.93 14.08 54.55
CA THR A 65 -2.01 14.03 55.70
C THR A 65 -1.95 15.37 56.44
N TYR A 66 -1.89 16.49 55.74
CA TYR A 66 -1.71 17.82 56.36
C TYR A 66 -3.03 18.59 56.58
N ALA A 67 -4.17 18.13 56.06
CA ALA A 67 -5.46 18.78 56.29
C ALA A 67 -5.94 18.62 57.76
N PRO A 68 -6.63 19.63 58.32
CA PRO A 68 -7.24 19.55 59.66
C PRO A 68 -8.26 18.40 59.76
N GLU A 69 -8.36 17.73 60.91
CA GLU A 69 -9.23 16.55 61.12
C GLU A 69 -10.69 16.73 60.68
N GLN A 70 -11.19 17.96 60.69
CA GLN A 70 -12.57 18.30 60.30
C GLN A 70 -12.81 18.27 58.78
N LEU A 71 -11.75 18.30 57.97
CA LEU A 71 -11.79 18.32 56.49
C LEU A 71 -11.09 17.11 55.86
N ARG A 72 -10.61 16.15 56.66
CA ARG A 72 -9.97 14.92 56.16
C ARG A 72 -11.06 13.95 55.70
N PHE A 73 -11.25 13.86 54.39
CA PHE A 73 -12.12 12.85 53.78
C PHE A 73 -11.49 11.44 53.77
N ASP A 74 -10.16 11.35 53.81
CA ASP A 74 -9.43 10.08 53.77
C ASP A 74 -8.32 10.05 54.84
N SER A 75 -8.68 9.65 56.07
CA SER A 75 -7.76 9.73 57.22
C SER A 75 -6.68 8.64 57.15
N GLN A 76 -5.43 9.00 57.46
CA GLN A 76 -4.24 8.14 57.37
C GLN A 76 -4.32 6.90 58.29
N VAL A 77 -5.16 6.96 59.33
CA VAL A 77 -5.45 5.85 60.26
C VAL A 77 -6.13 4.67 59.57
N TYR A 78 -6.92 4.92 58.52
CA TYR A 78 -7.63 3.86 57.76
C TYR A 78 -6.88 3.43 56.50
N GLY A 79 -5.65 3.92 56.28
CA GLY A 79 -4.82 3.49 55.14
C GLY A 79 -5.28 4.02 53.78
N PHE A 80 -5.93 5.19 53.74
CA PHE A 80 -6.45 5.80 52.50
C PHE A 80 -7.47 4.91 51.76
N THR A 81 -8.51 4.50 52.49
CA THR A 81 -9.60 3.63 51.98
C THR A 81 -10.25 4.23 50.74
N VAL A 82 -10.48 5.55 50.70
CA VAL A 82 -11.14 6.19 49.56
C VAL A 82 -10.25 6.15 48.32
N LEU A 83 -8.96 6.48 48.47
CA LEU A 83 -8.00 6.36 47.37
C LEU A 83 -7.96 4.92 46.81
N THR A 84 -7.92 3.94 47.70
CA THR A 84 -7.88 2.52 47.32
C THR A 84 -9.15 2.08 46.59
N LEU A 85 -10.32 2.50 47.07
CA LEU A 85 -11.60 2.24 46.39
C LEU A 85 -11.62 2.86 44.99
N VAL A 86 -11.16 4.12 44.85
CA VAL A 86 -11.10 4.81 43.55
C VAL A 86 -10.13 4.13 42.59
N LEU A 87 -8.94 3.75 43.03
CA LEU A 87 -7.96 3.03 42.20
C LEU A 87 -8.47 1.64 41.79
N SER A 88 -9.18 0.94 42.67
CA SER A 88 -9.78 -0.37 42.36
C SER A 88 -10.89 -0.23 41.33
N LEU A 89 -11.74 0.79 41.45
CA LEU A 89 -12.74 1.14 40.45
C LEU A 89 -12.08 1.54 39.11
N GLN A 90 -10.96 2.26 39.17
CA GLN A 90 -10.22 2.71 37.99
C GLN A 90 -9.76 1.52 37.14
N ALA A 91 -9.17 0.51 37.77
CA ALA A 91 -8.78 -0.72 37.10
C ALA A 91 -9.99 -1.47 36.52
N SER A 92 -11.12 -1.51 37.25
CA SER A 92 -12.32 -2.23 36.83
C SER A 92 -12.98 -1.63 35.58
N TYR A 93 -13.05 -0.31 35.44
CA TYR A 93 -13.61 0.32 34.23
C TYR A 93 -12.63 0.31 33.04
N ALA A 94 -11.32 0.25 33.31
CA ALA A 94 -10.31 0.21 32.27
C ALA A 94 -10.40 -1.10 31.45
N ALA A 95 -10.66 -2.24 32.11
CA ALA A 95 -10.75 -3.54 31.46
C ALA A 95 -11.75 -3.60 30.28
N PRO A 96 -13.04 -3.22 30.41
CA PRO A 96 -13.98 -3.25 29.29
C PRO A 96 -13.63 -2.26 28.18
N LEU A 97 -13.07 -1.10 28.52
CA LEU A 97 -12.64 -0.11 27.54
C LEU A 97 -11.47 -0.64 26.70
N ILE A 98 -10.48 -1.26 27.35
CA ILE A 98 -9.35 -1.90 26.70
C ILE A 98 -9.83 -3.02 25.79
N LEU A 99 -10.79 -3.84 26.23
CA LEU A 99 -11.35 -4.93 25.44
C LEU A 99 -12.04 -4.43 24.16
N LEU A 100 -12.79 -3.31 24.24
CA LEU A 100 -13.35 -2.65 23.06
C LEU A 100 -12.27 -2.07 22.14
N ALA A 101 -11.20 -1.50 22.71
CA ALA A 101 -10.07 -0.99 21.94
C ALA A 101 -9.34 -2.11 21.19
N GLN A 102 -9.14 -3.25 21.86
CA GLN A 102 -8.51 -4.46 21.31
C GLN A 102 -9.35 -5.06 20.19
N ASN A 103 -10.66 -5.28 20.38
CA ASN A 103 -11.54 -5.78 19.32
C ASN A 103 -11.47 -4.93 18.04
N ARG A 104 -11.34 -3.60 18.18
CA ARG A 104 -11.21 -2.69 17.04
C ARG A 104 -9.81 -2.73 16.41
N GLN A 105 -8.77 -3.00 17.20
CA GLN A 105 -7.43 -3.21 16.69
C GLN A 105 -7.37 -4.50 15.87
N ASP A 106 -7.91 -5.59 16.41
CA ASP A 106 -7.98 -6.90 15.76
C ASP A 106 -8.78 -6.85 14.45
N ASP A 107 -9.89 -6.10 14.42
CA ASP A 107 -10.66 -5.86 13.20
C ASP A 107 -9.83 -5.15 12.11
N ARG A 108 -9.04 -4.15 12.49
CA ARG A 108 -8.15 -3.43 11.55
C ARG A 108 -7.02 -4.33 11.05
N ASP A 109 -6.39 -5.05 11.96
CA ASP A 109 -5.28 -5.95 11.67
C ASP A 109 -5.75 -7.08 10.72
N ARG A 110 -6.96 -7.60 10.94
CA ARG A 110 -7.60 -8.57 10.03
C ARG A 110 -7.80 -8.02 8.62
N VAL A 111 -8.29 -6.79 8.48
CA VAL A 111 -8.48 -6.16 7.16
C VAL A 111 -7.13 -5.93 6.47
N GLN A 112 -6.11 -5.52 7.23
CA GLN A 112 -4.77 -5.32 6.70
C GLN A 112 -4.16 -6.62 6.20
N ILE A 113 -4.27 -7.71 6.96
CA ILE A 113 -3.82 -9.06 6.56
C ILE A 113 -4.50 -9.52 5.27
N GLU A 114 -5.81 -9.31 5.15
CA GLU A 114 -6.55 -9.69 3.93
C GLU A 114 -6.08 -8.88 2.71
N GLN A 115 -5.83 -7.58 2.87
CA GLN A 115 -5.30 -6.75 1.79
C GLN A 115 -3.88 -7.15 1.39
N ASP A 116 -3.01 -7.44 2.37
CA ASP A 116 -1.64 -7.87 2.11
C ASP A 116 -1.62 -9.23 1.41
N ARG A 117 -2.53 -10.14 1.76
CA ARG A 117 -2.71 -11.40 1.04
C ARG A 117 -3.12 -11.18 -0.42
N GLN A 118 -4.12 -10.33 -0.67
CA GLN A 118 -4.54 -10.03 -2.05
C GLN A 118 -3.44 -9.33 -2.86
N ARG A 119 -2.64 -8.46 -2.23
CA ARG A 119 -1.49 -7.83 -2.87
C ARG A 119 -0.41 -8.86 -3.21
N ALA A 120 -0.11 -9.79 -2.30
CA ALA A 120 0.86 -10.85 -2.54
C ALA A 120 0.43 -11.76 -3.71
N GLU A 121 -0.85 -12.13 -3.77
CA GLU A 121 -1.40 -12.90 -4.90
C GLU A 121 -1.28 -12.16 -6.23
N ARG A 122 -1.57 -10.84 -6.26
CA ARG A 122 -1.38 -10.01 -7.46
C ARG A 122 0.08 -9.88 -7.86
N ASN A 123 0.98 -9.68 -6.90
CA ASN A 123 2.41 -9.55 -7.16
C ASN A 123 3.00 -10.86 -7.72
N LEU A 124 2.55 -12.01 -7.22
CA LEU A 124 2.92 -13.31 -7.79
C LEU A 124 2.44 -13.42 -9.24
N ALA A 125 1.18 -13.10 -9.52
CA ALA A 125 0.63 -13.13 -10.88
C ALA A 125 1.37 -12.18 -11.84
N ASP A 126 1.71 -10.97 -11.40
CA ASP A 126 2.46 -9.99 -12.19
C ASP A 126 3.89 -10.46 -12.46
N THR A 127 4.54 -11.07 -11.46
CA THR A 127 5.87 -11.67 -11.63
C THR A 127 5.83 -12.84 -12.61
N GLU A 128 4.82 -13.69 -12.54
CA GLU A 128 4.62 -14.78 -13.51
C GLU A 128 4.37 -14.25 -14.93
N TYR A 129 3.60 -13.16 -15.05
CA TYR A 129 3.34 -12.50 -16.33
C TYR A 129 4.63 -11.94 -16.94
N LEU A 130 5.38 -11.15 -16.18
CA LEU A 130 6.65 -10.59 -16.60
C LEU A 130 7.66 -11.70 -16.95
N ALA A 131 7.71 -12.78 -16.18
CA ALA A 131 8.57 -13.92 -16.50
C ALA A 131 8.22 -14.56 -17.85
N ARG A 132 6.92 -14.73 -18.16
CA ARG A 132 6.46 -15.24 -19.45
C ARG A 132 6.78 -14.27 -20.60
N GLU A 133 6.56 -12.98 -20.42
CA GLU A 133 6.90 -11.97 -21.42
C GLU A 133 8.41 -11.92 -21.70
N VAL A 134 9.24 -11.97 -20.66
CA VAL A 134 10.71 -11.98 -20.82
C VAL A 134 11.17 -13.23 -21.56
N VAL A 135 10.58 -14.39 -21.29
CA VAL A 135 10.87 -15.63 -22.03
C VAL A 135 10.47 -15.49 -23.51
N ALA A 136 9.28 -14.97 -23.79
CA ALA A 136 8.81 -14.73 -25.16
C ALA A 136 9.72 -13.74 -25.92
N LEU A 137 10.09 -12.62 -25.27
CA LEU A 137 11.02 -11.63 -25.82
C LEU A 137 12.38 -12.26 -26.11
N ARG A 138 12.92 -13.08 -25.19
CA ARG A 138 14.20 -13.76 -25.39
C ARG A 138 14.17 -14.73 -26.57
N LEU A 139 13.08 -15.46 -26.76
CA LEU A 139 12.88 -16.34 -27.92
C LEU A 139 12.86 -15.53 -29.22
N ALA A 140 12.08 -14.44 -29.28
CA ALA A 140 12.04 -13.56 -30.45
C ALA A 140 13.42 -12.93 -30.77
N MET A 141 14.16 -12.49 -29.75
CA MET A 141 15.53 -11.99 -29.94
C MET A 141 16.49 -13.06 -30.43
N ARG A 142 16.36 -14.31 -29.97
CA ARG A 142 17.22 -15.42 -30.41
C ARG A 142 17.05 -15.69 -31.91
N ASP A 143 15.83 -15.60 -32.42
CA ASP A 143 15.55 -15.85 -33.84
C ASP A 143 16.13 -14.74 -34.73
N LEU A 144 16.04 -13.46 -34.30
CA LEU A 144 16.66 -12.32 -34.99
C LEU A 144 18.18 -12.30 -34.91
N ALA A 145 18.76 -12.72 -33.78
CA ALA A 145 20.20 -12.70 -33.56
C ALA A 145 20.91 -13.99 -34.03
N SER A 146 20.26 -14.80 -34.88
CA SER A 146 20.95 -15.95 -35.44
C SER A 146 22.19 -15.48 -36.22
N LYS A 147 23.34 -16.08 -35.92
CA LYS A 147 24.63 -15.71 -36.52
C LYS A 147 24.57 -15.72 -38.04
N ASP A 148 23.78 -16.62 -38.61
CA ASP A 148 23.60 -16.75 -40.06
C ASP A 148 22.76 -15.62 -40.64
N PHE A 149 21.73 -15.12 -39.95
CA PHE A 149 20.99 -13.93 -40.38
C PHE A 149 21.86 -12.67 -40.33
N ILE A 150 22.57 -12.44 -39.22
CA ILE A 150 23.48 -11.30 -39.09
C ILE A 150 24.59 -11.36 -40.15
N ARG A 151 25.13 -12.56 -40.42
CA ARG A 151 26.15 -12.77 -41.46
C ARG A 151 25.59 -12.57 -42.86
N ALA A 152 24.34 -12.99 -43.12
CA ALA A 152 23.69 -12.78 -44.40
C ALA A 152 23.46 -11.28 -44.65
N GLU A 153 22.93 -10.56 -43.66
CA GLU A 153 22.67 -9.13 -43.78
C GLU A 153 23.96 -8.30 -43.92
N LEU A 154 25.00 -8.65 -43.16
CA LEU A 154 26.32 -8.02 -43.29
C LEU A 154 26.91 -8.27 -44.69
N ARG A 155 26.76 -9.47 -45.25
CA ARG A 155 27.19 -9.77 -46.62
C ARG A 155 26.38 -9.00 -47.64
N ALA A 156 25.06 -8.90 -47.48
CA ALA A 156 24.19 -8.16 -48.39
C ALA A 156 24.57 -6.67 -48.44
N VAL A 157 24.78 -6.05 -47.28
CA VAL A 157 25.22 -4.64 -47.19
C VAL A 157 26.62 -4.44 -47.76
N LEU A 158 27.55 -5.38 -47.51
CA LEU A 158 28.89 -5.32 -48.10
C LEU A 158 28.86 -5.41 -49.62
N GLU A 159 28.05 -6.30 -50.18
CA GLU A 159 27.89 -6.49 -51.62
C GLU A 159 27.24 -5.27 -52.30
N GLU A 160 26.30 -4.62 -51.61
CA GLU A 160 25.71 -3.34 -52.05
C GLU A 160 26.76 -2.23 -52.11
N LEU A 161 27.60 -2.11 -51.08
CA LEU A 161 28.70 -1.13 -51.06
C LEU A 161 29.74 -1.40 -52.16
N ASP A 162 30.07 -2.68 -52.41
CA ASP A 162 31.03 -3.07 -53.44
C ASP A 162 30.51 -2.76 -54.85
N ARG A 163 29.22 -3.03 -55.12
CA ARG A 163 28.56 -2.58 -56.36
C ARG A 163 28.56 -1.06 -56.51
N ALA A 164 28.24 -0.33 -55.44
CA ALA A 164 28.23 1.14 -55.47
C ALA A 164 29.64 1.75 -55.63
N ALA A 165 30.69 1.00 -55.30
CA ALA A 165 32.08 1.37 -55.60
C ALA A 165 32.43 1.07 -57.07
N ALA A 166 32.02 -0.09 -57.58
CA ALA A 166 32.25 -0.48 -58.98
C ALA A 166 31.54 0.43 -60.00
N ASP A 167 30.30 0.86 -59.72
CA ASP A 167 29.59 1.83 -60.56
C ASP A 167 30.32 3.18 -60.60
N ARG A 168 30.82 3.66 -59.45
CA ARG A 168 31.59 4.90 -59.38
C ARG A 168 32.88 4.85 -60.20
N THR A 169 33.60 3.73 -60.16
CA THR A 169 34.81 3.57 -60.98
C THR A 169 34.49 3.51 -62.47
N THR A 170 33.36 2.91 -62.85
CA THR A 170 32.95 2.80 -64.25
C THR A 170 32.52 4.16 -64.82
N ASP A 171 31.82 4.98 -64.03
CA ASP A 171 31.46 6.35 -64.39
C ASP A 171 32.69 7.29 -64.49
N GLU A 172 33.68 7.13 -63.61
CA GLU A 172 34.95 7.87 -63.69
C GLU A 172 35.77 7.50 -64.95
N ASP A 173 35.85 6.21 -65.28
CA ASP A 173 36.53 5.74 -66.49
C ASP A 173 35.81 6.20 -67.77
N ALA A 174 34.47 6.20 -67.79
CA ALA A 174 33.68 6.71 -68.90
C ALA A 174 33.83 8.24 -69.07
N ALA A 175 33.91 8.99 -67.97
CA ALA A 175 34.13 10.44 -67.99
C ALA A 175 35.55 10.83 -68.45
N ASN A 176 36.56 10.00 -68.14
CA ASN A 176 37.94 10.21 -68.58
C ASN A 176 38.18 9.79 -70.04
N ALA A 177 37.40 8.85 -70.56
CA ALA A 177 37.45 8.39 -71.96
C ALA A 177 36.71 9.32 -72.94
N ALA A 178 35.96 10.31 -72.46
CA ALA A 178 35.33 11.32 -73.31
C ALA A 178 36.39 12.27 -73.90
N PRO A 179 36.46 12.47 -75.23
CA PRO A 179 37.49 13.29 -75.85
C PRO A 179 37.33 14.75 -75.45
N ARG A 180 38.38 15.33 -74.85
CA ARG A 180 38.47 16.78 -74.63
C ARG A 180 38.65 17.45 -75.99
N SER A 181 37.56 18.02 -76.49
CA SER A 181 37.49 18.85 -77.70
C SER A 181 38.42 20.06 -77.61
#